data_AF-A0A1G0ILT0-F1
#
_entry.id   AF-A0A1G0ILT0-F1
#
_cell.length_a   1.000
_cell.length_b   1.000
_cell.length_c   1.000
_cell.angle_alpha   90.00
_cell.angle_beta   90.00
_cell.angle_gamma   90.00
#
_symmetry.space_group_name_H-M   'P 1'
#
loop_
_entity.id
_entity.type
_entity.pdbx_description
1 polymer ?
#
loop_
_entity_poly.entity_id
_entity_poly.type
_entity_poly.pdbx_seq_one_letter_code
_entity_poly.pdbx_strand_id
1 'polypeptide(L)' 'MHPDPITNIAKVIKRDRSSVYRDISQLEQFGLVKIHEAINPGHGRHKMVELTSPFLKLDATKSQ' A
#
# COMPACT_ATOMS: atom_id res chain seq x y z
N MET A 1 -11.39 -4.04 -4.36
CA MET A 1 -9.93 -4.29 -4.38
C MET A 1 -9.59 -4.98 -3.06
N HIS A 2 -8.78 -6.03 -3.08
CA HIS A 2 -8.46 -6.80 -1.85
C HIS A 2 -7.12 -6.34 -1.26
N PRO A 3 -6.94 -6.40 0.07
CA PRO A 3 -5.64 -6.15 0.69
C PRO A 3 -4.57 -7.09 0.15
N ASP A 4 -3.35 -6.58 -0.04
CA ASP A 4 -2.25 -7.35 -0.66
C ASP A 4 -0.90 -6.96 -0.01
N PRO A 5 0.07 -7.89 0.15
CA PRO A 5 1.25 -7.57 0.94
C PRO A 5 2.19 -6.76 0.07
N ILE A 6 3.00 -5.90 0.72
CA ILE A 6 3.96 -5.02 0.03
C ILE A 6 4.88 -5.82 -0.90
N THR A 7 5.23 -7.06 -0.52
CA THR A 7 6.03 -7.97 -1.34
C THR A 7 5.33 -8.44 -2.61
N ASN A 8 4.01 -8.63 -2.59
CA ASN A 8 3.27 -9.02 -3.79
C ASN A 8 3.01 -7.81 -4.70
N ILE A 9 2.64 -6.66 -4.12
CA ILE A 9 2.50 -5.40 -4.85
C ILE A 9 3.79 -5.09 -5.62
N ALA A 10 4.95 -5.20 -4.96
CA ALA A 10 6.25 -5.00 -5.58
C ALA A 10 6.53 -5.95 -6.75
N LYS A 11 6.15 -7.23 -6.61
CA LYS A 11 6.27 -8.23 -7.69
C LYS A 11 5.38 -7.88 -8.88
N VAL A 12 4.10 -7.56 -8.64
CA VAL A 12 3.11 -7.26 -9.68
C VAL A 12 3.53 -6.04 -10.50
N ILE A 13 3.95 -4.97 -9.83
CA ILE A 13 4.36 -3.72 -10.52
C ILE A 13 5.84 -3.73 -10.95
N LYS A 14 6.55 -4.85 -10.73
CA LYS A 14 7.96 -5.06 -11.10
C LYS A 14 8.91 -3.96 -10.60
N ARG A 15 8.73 -3.52 -9.36
CA ARG A 15 9.60 -2.52 -8.71
C ARG A 15 10.23 -3.08 -7.44
N ASP A 16 11.34 -2.48 -7.03
CA ASP A 16 12.01 -2.84 -5.79
C ASP A 16 11.09 -2.63 -4.58
N ARG A 17 11.13 -3.58 -3.64
CA ARG A 17 10.28 -3.58 -2.44
C ARG A 17 10.45 -2.30 -1.61
N SER A 18 11.65 -1.75 -1.52
CA SER A 18 11.95 -0.57 -0.70
C SER A 18 11.40 0.70 -1.33
N SER A 19 11.44 0.81 -2.67
CA SER A 19 10.78 1.91 -3.39
C SER A 19 9.27 1.84 -3.23
N VAL A 20 8.69 0.64 -3.34
CA VAL A 20 7.25 0.41 -3.16
C VAL A 20 6.83 0.73 -1.73
N TYR A 21 7.61 0.32 -0.72
CA TYR A 21 7.36 0.66 0.67
C TYR A 21 7.37 2.17 0.90
N ARG A 22 8.34 2.90 0.32
CA ARG A 22 8.41 4.37 0.41
C ARG A 22 7.13 5.00 -0.14
N ASP A 23 6.71 4.61 -1.35
CA ASP A 23 5.49 5.14 -1.97
C ASP A 23 4.25 4.85 -1.10
N ILE A 24 4.10 3.61 -0.62
CA ILE A 24 2.97 3.18 0.22
C ILE A 24 2.96 3.92 1.57
N SER A 25 4.13 4.14 2.18
CA SER A 25 4.23 4.91 3.43
C SER A 25 3.81 6.37 3.25
N GLN A 26 4.02 6.97 2.07
CA GLN A 26 3.51 8.30 1.77
C GLN A 26 1.99 8.27 1.62
N LEU A 27 1.44 7.29 0.90
CA LEU A 27 0.00 7.11 0.77
C LEU A 27 -0.69 6.91 2.12
N GLU A 28 -0.05 6.19 3.05
CA GLU A 28 -0.55 6.00 4.42
C GLU A 28 -0.57 7.32 5.20
N GLN A 29 0.48 8.16 5.07
CA GLN A 29 0.52 9.49 5.70
C GLN A 29 -0.61 10.40 5.20
N PHE A 30 -1.01 10.27 3.93
CA PHE A 30 -2.16 10.98 3.36
C PHE A 30 -3.50 10.30 3.65
N GLY A 31 -3.52 9.19 4.40
CA GLY A 31 -4.75 8.47 4.76
C GLY A 31 -5.41 7.74 3.60
N LEU A 32 -4.69 7.48 2.50
CA LEU A 32 -5.22 6.81 1.31
C LEU A 32 -5.17 5.28 1.42
N VAL A 33 -4.23 4.78 2.21
CA VAL A 33 -4.09 3.36 2.54
C VAL A 33 -3.86 3.18 4.03
N LYS A 34 -4.12 1.97 4.53
CA LYS A 34 -3.77 1.52 5.87
C LYS A 34 -2.80 0.35 5.76
N ILE A 35 -1.73 0.39 6.56
CA ILE A 35 -0.82 -0.74 6.70
C ILE A 35 -1.11 -1.46 8.03
N HIS A 36 -1.23 -2.79 7.99
CA HIS A 36 -1.34 -3.60 9.20
C HIS A 36 -0.54 -4.89 9.08
N GLU A 37 -0.18 -5.50 10.21
CA GLU A 37 0.57 -6.76 10.21
C GLU A 37 -0.39 -7.96 10.26
N ALA A 38 -0.29 -8.85 9.26
CA ALA A 38 -1.04 -10.09 9.20
C ALA A 38 -0.11 -11.32 9.25
N ILE A 39 -0.65 -12.47 9.66
CA ILE A 39 0.08 -13.73 9.71
C ILE A 39 0.27 -14.23 8.28
N ASN A 40 1.51 -14.57 7.95
CA ASN A 40 1.88 -15.25 6.71
C ASN A 40 2.20 -16.72 7.04
N PRO A 41 1.29 -17.68 6.78
CA PRO A 41 1.50 -19.07 7.12
C PRO A 41 2.87 -19.58 6.63
N GLY A 42 3.69 -20.10 7.53
CA GLY A 42 5.03 -20.63 7.23
C GLY A 42 6.17 -19.62 7.12
N HIS A 43 5.91 -18.30 7.17
CA HIS A 43 6.92 -17.27 6.92
C HIS A 43 6.79 -16.03 7.84
N GLY A 44 6.17 -16.18 9.02
CA GLY A 44 6.08 -15.13 10.03
C GLY A 44 4.93 -14.16 9.79
N ARG A 45 5.21 -12.85 9.80
CA ARG A 45 4.22 -11.78 9.55
C ARG A 45 4.56 -11.02 8.27
N HIS A 46 3.55 -10.46 7.62
CA HIS A 46 3.73 -9.52 6.52
C HIS A 46 2.94 -8.23 6.75
N LYS A 47 3.38 -7.15 6.09
CA LYS A 47 2.66 -5.88 6.05
C LYS A 47 1.62 -5.93 4.93
N MET A 48 0.36 -5.94 5.34
CA MET A 48 -0.83 -5.83 4.50
C MET A 48 -1.10 -4.39 4.14
N VAL A 49 -1.46 -4.14 2.90
CA VAL A 49 -1.85 -2.81 2.42
C VAL A 49 -3.30 -2.87 2.00
N GLU A 50 -4.11 -1.99 2.55
CA GLU A 50 -5.54 -1.90 2.31
C GLU A 50 -5.93 -0.45 1.95
N LEU A 51 -6.84 -0.26 1.00
CA LEU A 51 -7.39 1.07 0.73
C LEU A 51 -8.27 1.51 1.91
N THR A 52 -8.17 2.76 2.32
CA THR A 52 -9.05 3.31 3.38
C THR A 52 -10.48 3.54 2.92
N SER A 53 -10.70 3.61 1.61
CA SER A 53 -11.99 3.79 0.97
C SER A 53 -12.12 2.85 -0.23
N PRO A 54 -13.33 2.30 -0.49
CA PRO A 54 -13.59 1.52 -1.70
C PRO A 54 -13.47 2.36 -2.99
N PHE A 55 -13.49 3.69 -2.86
CA PHE A 55 -13.38 4.64 -3.95
C PHE A 55 -12.29 5.67 -3.66
N LEU A 56 -11.33 5.79 -4.58
CA LEU A 56 -10.28 6.80 -4.56
C LEU A 56 -10.39 7.64 -5.83
N LYS A 57 -10.51 8.96 -5.68
CA LYS A 57 -10.45 9.93 -6.78
C LYS A 57 -9.24 10.82 -6.58
N LEU A 58 -8.41 10.90 -7.62
CA LEU A 58 -7.30 11.85 -7.67
C LEU A 58 -7.77 13.07 -8.44
N ASP A 59 -7.88 14.21 -7.74
CA ASP A 59 -8.19 15.50 -8.35
C ASP A 59 -6.95 16.39 -8.28
N ALA A 60 -6.53 16.89 -9.44
CA ALA A 60 -5.44 17.86 -9.52
C ALA A 60 -6.01 19.26 -9.24
N THR A 61 -6.01 19.66 -7.97
CA THR A 61 -6.35 21.03 -7.58
C THR A 61 -5.09 21.88 -7.61
N LYS A 62 -5.08 22.96 -8.40
CA LYS A 62 -4.00 23.96 -8.30
C LYS A 62 -4.12 24.63 -6.93
N SER A 63 -3.13 24.46 -6.06
CA SER A 63 -2.95 25.34 -4.92
C SER A 63 -2.69 26.76 -5.46
N GLN A 64 -3.58 27.69 -5.14
CA GLN A 64 -3.40 29.12 -5.41
C GLN A 64 -2.28 29.70 -4.57
#